data_AF-A0A1A8ZD81-F1
#
_entry.id   AF-A0A1A8ZD81-F1
#
_cell.length_a   1.000
_cell.length_b   1.000
_cell.length_c   1.000
_cell.angle_alpha   90.00
_cell.angle_beta   90.00
_cell.angle_gamma   90.00
#
_symmetry.space_group_name_H-M   'P 1'
#
loop_
_entity.id
_entity.type
_entity.pdbx_description
1 polymer ?
#
loop_
_entity_poly.entity_id
_entity_poly.type
_entity_poly.pdbx_seq_one_letter_code
_entity_poly.pdbx_strand_id
1 'polypeptide(L)' 'MVLAKVAQVLGVTVDEIDESTDLRGEYDVDSLELMEIGTRLENALGIRIGADALLEMRDIGHAVDLLHERAADREHA' A
#
# COMPACT_ATOMS: atom_id res chain seq x y z
N MET A 1 2.31 -0.33 12.54
CA MET A 1 1.10 0.18 11.88
C MET A 1 1.38 0.28 10.39
N VAL A 2 0.61 -0.44 9.57
CA VAL A 2 0.80 -0.53 8.13
C VAL A 2 0.60 0.82 7.45
N LEU A 3 -0.44 1.56 7.84
CA LEU A 3 -0.77 2.90 7.35
C LEU A 3 0.40 3.91 7.50
N ALA A 4 1.14 3.87 8.62
CA ALA A 4 2.29 4.74 8.83
C ALA A 4 3.48 4.43 7.91
N LYS A 5 3.60 3.19 7.40
CA LYS A 5 4.58 2.83 6.37
C LYS A 5 4.12 3.35 5.01
N VAL A 6 2.83 3.19 4.70
CA VAL A 6 2.20 3.70 3.47
C VAL A 6 2.36 5.23 3.39
N ALA A 7 2.01 5.95 4.45
CA ALA A 7 2.18 7.41 4.55
C ALA A 7 3.63 7.85 4.27
N GLN A 8 4.61 7.18 4.88
CA GLN A 8 6.03 7.44 4.62
C GLN A 8 6.45 7.19 3.18
N VAL A 9 5.93 6.14 2.54
CA VAL A 9 6.25 5.80 1.15
C VAL A 9 5.63 6.82 0.18
N LEU A 10 4.43 7.30 0.49
CA LEU A 10 3.73 8.35 -0.25
C LEU A 10 4.26 9.76 0.04
N GLY A 11 5.04 9.93 1.10
CA GLY A 11 5.57 11.24 1.50
C GLY A 11 4.54 12.15 2.18
N VAL A 12 3.43 11.58 2.67
CA VAL A 12 2.33 12.28 3.33
C VAL A 12 2.26 11.92 4.81
N THR A 13 1.45 12.63 5.57
CA THR A 13 1.21 12.29 6.98
C THR A 13 0.08 11.27 7.12
N VAL A 14 0.09 10.49 8.21
CA VAL A 14 -0.95 9.50 8.51
C VAL A 14 -2.33 10.13 8.79
N ASP A 15 -2.37 11.45 8.98
CA ASP A 15 -3.61 12.22 9.17
C ASP A 15 -4.22 12.65 7.82
N GLU A 16 -3.43 12.63 6.74
CA GLU A 16 -3.83 13.01 5.38
C GLU A 16 -4.29 11.83 4.52
N ILE A 17 -4.12 10.62 5.02
CA ILE A 17 -4.57 9.40 4.35
C ILE A 17 -5.34 8.51 5.31
N ASP A 18 -6.43 7.95 4.79
CA ASP A 18 -7.24 6.96 5.46
C ASP A 18 -7.38 5.73 4.56
N GLU A 19 -7.89 4.63 5.09
CA GLU A 19 -8.21 3.43 4.30
C GLU A 19 -9.12 3.72 3.11
N SER A 20 -10.01 4.71 3.20
CA SER A 20 -10.89 5.06 2.09
C SER A 20 -10.27 6.02 1.05
N THR A 21 -9.02 6.45 1.23
CA THR A 21 -8.35 7.41 0.34
C THR A 21 -8.01 6.76 -1.00
N ASP A 22 -8.53 7.34 -2.09
CA ASP A 22 -8.28 6.90 -3.46
C ASP A 22 -6.96 7.48 -3.99
N LEU A 23 -5.98 6.62 -4.26
CA LEU A 23 -4.66 7.05 -4.71
C LEU A 23 -4.68 7.60 -6.15
N ARG A 24 -5.56 7.09 -7.01
CA ARG A 24 -5.59 7.50 -8.43
C ARG A 24 -6.35 8.81 -8.62
N GLY A 25 -7.40 9.02 -7.85
CA GLY A 25 -8.31 10.15 -7.94
C GLY A 25 -7.85 11.35 -7.12
N GLU A 26 -7.33 11.14 -5.92
CA GLU A 26 -6.88 12.24 -5.05
C GLU A 26 -5.41 12.60 -5.26
N TYR A 27 -4.56 11.60 -5.51
CA TYR A 27 -3.11 11.78 -5.63
C TYR A 27 -2.60 11.69 -7.08
N ASP A 28 -3.49 11.57 -8.06
CA ASP A 28 -3.18 11.46 -9.51
C ASP A 28 -2.14 10.36 -9.80
N VAL A 29 -2.14 9.29 -9.01
CA VAL A 29 -1.13 8.23 -9.09
C VAL A 29 -1.36 7.38 -10.35
N ASP A 30 -0.38 7.39 -11.24
CA ASP A 30 -0.37 6.55 -12.43
C ASP A 30 -0.04 5.07 -12.13
N SER A 31 -0.38 4.18 -13.06
CA SER A 31 -0.04 2.74 -12.98
C SER A 31 1.45 2.45 -12.78
N LEU A 32 2.35 3.29 -13.29
CA LEU A 32 3.80 3.17 -13.09
C LEU A 32 4.19 3.57 -11.65
N GLU A 33 3.66 4.69 -11.16
CA GLU A 33 3.89 5.12 -9.78
C GLU A 33 3.33 4.12 -8.77
N LEU A 34 2.17 3.51 -9.06
CA LEU A 34 1.61 2.41 -8.26
C LEU A 34 2.59 1.24 -8.14
N MET A 35 3.28 0.86 -9.23
CA MET A 35 4.30 -0.18 -9.18
C MET A 35 5.52 0.24 -8.35
N GLU A 36 5.96 1.50 -8.43
CA GLU A 36 7.04 2.03 -7.62
C GLU A 36 6.68 2.08 -6.13
N ILE A 37 5.47 2.57 -5.81
CA ILE A 37 4.91 2.60 -4.45
C ILE A 37 4.83 1.17 -3.90
N GLY A 38 4.31 0.23 -4.70
CA GLY A 38 4.29 -1.19 -4.37
C GLY A 38 5.66 -1.74 -4.03
N THR A 39 6.64 -1.51 -4.90
CA THR A 39 8.02 -1.98 -4.71
C THR A 39 8.65 -1.39 -3.44
N ARG A 40 8.39 -0.10 -3.15
CA ARG A 40 8.87 0.55 -1.93
C ARG A 40 8.19 -0.03 -0.68
N LEU A 41 6.88 -0.30 -0.74
CA LEU A 41 6.13 -0.95 0.32
C LEU A 41 6.60 -2.38 0.57
N GLU A 42 6.81 -3.16 -0.49
CA GLU A 42 7.41 -4.50 -0.45
C GLU A 42 8.76 -4.49 0.28
N ASN A 43 9.66 -3.57 -0.09
CA ASN A 43 10.96 -3.43 0.56
C ASN A 43 10.85 -2.96 2.01
N ALA A 44 9.97 -1.99 2.30
CA ALA A 44 9.79 -1.42 3.64
C ALA A 44 9.14 -2.41 4.63
N LEU A 45 8.36 -3.37 4.13
CA LEU A 45 7.65 -4.38 4.93
C LEU A 45 8.25 -5.78 4.79
N GLY A 46 9.19 -5.97 3.85
CA GLY A 46 9.81 -7.26 3.56
C GLY A 46 8.81 -8.29 3.06
N ILE A 47 7.81 -7.87 2.27
CA ILE A 47 6.79 -8.77 1.69
C ILE A 47 6.82 -8.70 0.15
N ARG A 48 6.17 -9.64 -0.52
CA ARG A 48 5.86 -9.54 -1.95
C ARG A 48 4.38 -9.21 -2.17
N ILE A 49 4.13 -8.20 -2.98
CA ILE A 49 2.83 -7.81 -3.53
C ILE A 49 2.91 -8.11 -5.03
N GLY A 50 2.05 -9.00 -5.53
CA GLY A 50 2.01 -9.31 -6.95
C GLY A 50 1.64 -8.06 -7.76
N ALA A 51 2.19 -7.94 -8.98
CA ALA A 51 1.85 -6.85 -9.89
C ALA A 51 0.34 -6.75 -10.18
N ASP A 52 -0.35 -7.89 -10.16
CA ASP A 52 -1.80 -7.96 -10.32
C ASP A 52 -2.53 -7.27 -9.15
N ALA A 53 -2.16 -7.60 -7.92
CA ALA A 53 -2.69 -6.95 -6.71
C ALA A 53 -2.35 -5.44 -6.66
N LEU A 54 -1.21 -5.05 -7.23
CA LEU A 54 -0.83 -3.64 -7.41
C LEU A 54 -1.73 -2.90 -8.40
N LEU A 55 -2.09 -3.55 -9.50
CA LEU A 55 -2.99 -3.00 -10.51
C LEU A 55 -4.45 -2.97 -10.04
N GLU A 56 -4.81 -3.86 -9.11
CA GLU A 56 -6.13 -3.89 -8.48
C GLU A 56 -6.26 -2.89 -7.32
N MET A 57 -5.16 -2.40 -6.74
CA MET A 57 -5.20 -1.33 -5.75
C MET A 57 -5.76 -0.04 -6.36
N ARG A 58 -6.91 0.37 -5.83
CA ARG A 58 -7.57 1.66 -6.12
C ARG A 58 -7.39 2.62 -4.96
N ASP A 59 -7.43 2.08 -3.76
CA ASP A 59 -7.48 2.77 -2.48
C ASP A 59 -6.42 2.25 -1.49
N ILE A 60 -6.01 3.12 -0.57
CA ILE A 60 -5.07 2.80 0.52
C ILE A 60 -5.57 1.59 1.33
N GLY A 61 -6.89 1.47 1.51
CA GLY A 61 -7.55 0.39 2.23
C GLY A 61 -7.23 -0.97 1.65
N HIS A 62 -7.34 -1.14 0.33
CA HIS A 62 -6.90 -2.37 -0.35
C HIS A 62 -5.43 -2.69 -0.12
N ALA A 63 -4.56 -1.68 -0.13
CA ALA A 63 -3.15 -1.86 0.18
C ALA A 63 -2.98 -2.39 1.60
N VAL A 64 -3.64 -1.75 2.57
CA VAL A 64 -3.58 -2.11 3.99
C VAL A 64 -4.20 -3.48 4.26
N ASP A 65 -5.32 -3.84 3.61
CA ASP A 65 -5.96 -5.15 3.73
C ASP A 65 -5.05 -6.26 3.22
N LEU A 66 -4.52 -6.14 1.99
CA LEU A 66 -3.54 -7.09 1.44
C LEU A 66 -2.33 -7.27 2.35
N LEU A 67 -1.91 -6.18 3.01
CA LEU A 67 -0.81 -6.18 3.96
C LEU A 67 -1.18 -6.82 5.29
N HIS A 68 -2.38 -6.60 5.81
CA HIS A 68 -2.90 -7.26 7.00
C HIS A 68 -3.07 -8.76 6.78
N GLU A 69 -3.64 -9.18 5.66
CA GLU A 69 -3.78 -10.59 5.29
C GLU A 69 -2.41 -11.28 5.22
N ARG A 70 -1.41 -10.64 4.59
CA ARG A 70 -0.05 -11.18 4.45
C ARG A 70 0.77 -11.12 5.76
N ALA A 71 0.54 -10.12 6.60
CA ALA A 71 1.21 -10.02 7.90
C ALA A 71 0.66 -11.05 8.90
N ALA A 72 -0.65 -11.29 8.89
CA ALA A 72 -1.31 -12.32 9.71
C ALA A 72 -0.85 -13.74 9.32
N ASP A 73 -0.59 -13.97 8.03
CA ASP A 73 -0.06 -15.24 7.52
C ASP A 73 1.38 -15.52 8.03
N ARG A 74 2.19 -14.48 8.29
CA ARG A 74 3.53 -14.60 8.86
C ARG A 74 3.59 -14.90 10.36
N GLU A 75 2.54 -14.63 11.12
CA GLU A 75 2.50 -14.96 12.56
C GLU A 75 2.11 -16.43 12.82
N HIS A 76 1.70 -17.17 11.78
CA HIS A 76 1.35 -18.59 11.85
C HIS A 76 2.38 -19.55 11.22
N ALA A 77 3.55 -19.06 10.78
CA ALA A 77 4.60 -19.86 10.14
C ALA A 77 5.85 -20.02 11.00
#